data_AF-A0A354FG54-F1
#
_entry.id   AF-A0A354FG54-F1
#
_cell.length_a   1.000
_cell.length_b   1.000
_cell.length_c   1.000
_cell.angle_alpha   90.00
_cell.angle_beta   90.00
_cell.angle_gamma   90.00
#
_symmetry.space_group_name_H-M   'P 1'
#
loop_
_entity.id
_entity.type
_entity.pdbx_description
1 polymer ?
#
loop_
_entity_poly.entity_id
_entity_poly.type
_entity_poly.pdbx_seq_one_letter_code
_entity_poly.pdbx_strand_id
1 'polypeptide(L)' 'QDADQWLLIDGCSKGCGKTALEDAGLKADHYLVVTNYGIEREMKIDFSDEEVNKVLNEAKKVIG' A
#
# COMPACT_ATOMS: atom_id res chain seq x y z
N GLN A 1 -12.56 -15.32 5.75
CA GLN A 1 -11.44 -14.36 5.66
C GLN A 1 -10.47 -14.83 6.72
N ASP A 2 -9.27 -15.23 6.31
CA ASP A 2 -8.40 -16.09 7.13
C ASP A 2 -7.22 -15.33 7.77
N ALA A 3 -7.02 -14.05 7.40
CA ALA A 3 -6.02 -13.19 8.00
C ALA A 3 -6.65 -12.29 9.07
N ASP A 4 -5.94 -12.09 10.18
CA ASP A 4 -6.37 -11.27 11.31
C ASP A 4 -6.44 -9.77 10.99
N GLN A 5 -5.59 -9.29 10.08
CA GLN A 5 -5.53 -7.90 9.65
C GLN A 5 -5.18 -7.78 8.16
N TRP A 6 -5.77 -6.79 7.50
CA TRP A 6 -5.58 -6.49 6.09
C TRP A 6 -4.92 -5.11 5.92
N LEU A 7 -3.83 -5.05 5.15
CA LEU A 7 -3.19 -3.81 4.72
C LEU A 7 -3.43 -3.60 3.23
N LEU A 8 -4.08 -2.51 2.88
CA LEU A 8 -4.18 -2.05 1.49
C LEU A 8 -2.99 -1.13 1.16
N ILE A 9 -2.29 -1.43 0.07
CA ILE A 9 -1.19 -0.61 -0.46
C ILE A 9 -1.57 -0.06 -1.83
N ASP A 10 -1.67 1.26 -1.94
CA ASP A 10 -1.90 1.96 -3.21
C ASP A 10 -0.62 2.61 -3.75
N GLY A 11 -0.51 2.65 -5.08
CA GLY A 11 0.60 3.30 -5.77
C GLY A 11 0.56 4.83 -5.68
N CYS A 12 -0.63 5.43 -5.61
CA CYS A 12 -0.79 6.89 -5.63
C CYS A 12 -2.03 7.37 -4.88
N SER A 13 -2.07 8.67 -4.61
CA SER A 13 -3.17 9.33 -3.90
C SER A 13 -4.53 9.28 -4.62
N LYS A 14 -4.59 8.77 -5.86
CA LYS A 14 -5.87 8.47 -6.53
C LYS A 14 -6.69 7.40 -5.79
N GLY A 15 -6.04 6.50 -5.05
CA GLY A 15 -6.73 5.54 -4.19
C GLY A 15 -7.54 4.47 -4.92
N CYS A 16 -7.11 4.02 -6.11
CA CYS A 16 -7.90 3.10 -6.93
C CYS A 16 -8.20 1.77 -6.22
N GLY A 17 -7.24 1.20 -5.47
CA GLY A 17 -7.46 -0.01 -4.69
C GLY A 17 -8.44 0.23 -3.54
N LYS A 18 -8.37 1.41 -2.91
CA LYS A 18 -9.29 1.81 -1.85
C LYS A 18 -10.73 1.90 -2.34
N THR A 19 -10.96 2.60 -3.46
CA THR A 19 -12.29 2.69 -4.08
C THR A 19 -12.83 1.31 -4.44
N ALA A 20 -11.99 0.43 -5.00
CA ALA A 20 -12.41 -0.93 -5.36
C ALA A 20 -12.85 -1.77 -4.14
N LEU A 21 -12.16 -1.65 -2.99
CA LEU A 21 -12.61 -2.31 -1.76
C LEU A 21 -13.92 -1.71 -1.25
N GLU A 22 -14.02 -0.37 -1.21
CA GLU A 22 -15.22 0.32 -0.74
C GLU A 22 -16.46 -0.04 -1.58
N ASP A 23 -16.33 -0.09 -2.91
CA ASP A 23 -17.39 -0.51 -3.85
C ASP A 23 -17.83 -1.96 -3.63
N ALA A 24 -16.90 -2.82 -3.17
CA ALA A 24 -17.18 -4.20 -2.81
C ALA A 24 -17.74 -4.36 -1.38
N GLY A 25 -17.94 -3.26 -0.64
CA GLY A 25 -18.35 -3.30 0.77
C GLY A 25 -17.27 -3.84 1.72
N LEU A 26 -16.00 -3.80 1.30
CA LEU A 26 -14.85 -4.25 2.06
C LEU A 26 -14.07 -3.04 2.61
N LYS A 27 -13.39 -3.25 3.73
CA LYS A 27 -12.50 -2.26 4.33
C LYS A 27 -11.25 -2.97 4.84
N ALA A 28 -10.08 -2.46 4.47
CA ALA A 28 -8.82 -2.87 5.07
C ALA A 28 -8.65 -2.22 6.45
N ASP A 29 -8.01 -2.93 7.38
CA ASP A 29 -7.66 -2.39 8.70
C ASP A 29 -6.66 -1.24 8.59
N HIS A 30 -5.75 -1.36 7.62
CA HIS A 30 -4.65 -0.44 7.39
C HIS A 30 -4.59 0.03 5.95
N TYR A 31 -4.05 1.24 5.73
CA TYR A 31 -3.93 1.83 4.40
C TYR A 31 -2.60 2.58 4.23
N LEU A 32 -1.92 2.31 3.12
CA LEU A 32 -0.63 2.91 2.79
C LEU A 32 -0.61 3.37 1.33
N VAL A 33 -0.02 4.54 1.06
CA VAL A 33 0.21 5.06 -0.30
C VAL A 33 1.71 5.26 -0.52
N VAL A 34 2.33 4.48 -1.41
CA VAL A 34 3.81 4.41 -1.53
C VAL A 34 4.44 5.74 -1.97
N THR A 35 3.74 6.54 -2.77
CA THR A 35 4.21 7.86 -3.23
C THR A 35 4.34 8.89 -2.10
N ASN A 36 3.62 8.71 -0.98
CA ASN A 36 3.82 9.56 0.20
C ASN A 36 5.18 9.34 0.87
N TYR A 37 5.87 8.24 0.53
CA TYR A 37 7.19 7.88 1.05
C TYR A 37 8.29 8.13 0.02
N GLY A 38 8.02 8.95 -1.00
CA GLY A 38 9.03 9.33 -2.01
C GLY A 38 9.38 8.24 -3.01
N ILE A 39 8.53 7.20 -3.14
CA ILE A 39 8.63 6.21 -4.21
C ILE A 39 7.70 6.67 -5.32
N GLU A 40 8.29 7.26 -6.36
CA GLU A 40 7.52 7.84 -7.45
C GLU A 40 6.85 6.77 -8.32
N ARG A 41 5.73 7.16 -8.93
CA ARG A 41 5.09 6.34 -9.95
C ARG A 41 5.86 6.49 -11.25
N GLU A 42 6.80 5.59 -11.47
CA GLU A 42 7.60 5.53 -12.68
C GLU A 42 7.14 4.38 -13.59
N MET A 43 7.37 4.51 -14.90
CA MET A 43 7.22 3.40 -15.85
C MET A 43 8.46 2.49 -15.83
N LYS A 44 8.92 2.13 -14.64
CA LYS A 44 9.99 1.15 -14.41
C LYS A 44 9.40 -0.10 -13.77
N ILE A 45 9.95 -1.25 -14.13
CA ILE A 45 9.57 -2.55 -13.54
C ILE A 45 10.51 -2.90 -12.38
N ASP A 46 11.75 -2.42 -12.44
CA ASP A 46 12.78 -2.70 -11.45
C ASP A 46 12.75 -1.67 -10.33
N PHE A 47 12.41 -2.12 -9.13
CA PHE A 47 12.56 -1.38 -7.88
C PHE A 47 13.79 -1.91 -7.14
N SER A 48 14.56 -1.00 -6.56
CA SER A 48 15.70 -1.37 -5.72
C SER A 48 15.24 -2.03 -4.42
N ASP A 49 16.10 -2.87 -3.85
CA ASP A 49 15.89 -3.44 -2.52
C ASP A 49 15.66 -2.34 -1.47
N GLU A 50 16.27 -1.17 -1.63
CA GLU A 50 16.07 -0.02 -0.76
C GLU A 50 14.62 0.51 -0.82
N GLU A 51 14.09 0.72 -2.03
CA GLU A 51 12.69 1.13 -2.23
C GLU A 51 11.71 0.10 -1.64
N VAL A 52 11.96 -1.19 -1.90
CA VAL A 52 11.12 -2.27 -1.36
C VAL A 52 11.18 -2.30 0.17
N ASN A 53 12.38 -2.26 0.76
CA ASN A 53 12.56 -2.26 2.20
C ASN A 53 11.92 -1.03 2.86
N LYS A 54 11.93 0.13 2.20
CA LYS A 54 11.24 1.33 2.67
C LYS A 54 9.74 1.08 2.79
N VAL A 55 9.09 0.55 1.75
CA VAL A 55 7.64 0.21 1.80
C VAL A 55 7.37 -0.80 2.92
N LEU A 56 8.19 -1.86 3.02
CA LEU A 56 8.00 -2.91 4.03
C LEU A 56 8.15 -2.38 5.46
N ASN A 57 9.08 -1.46 5.70
CA ASN A 57 9.26 -0.86 7.02
C ASN A 57 8.07 0.03 7.40
N GLU A 58 7.54 0.81 6.46
CA GLU A 58 6.35 1.63 6.72
C GLU A 58 5.10 0.76 6.89
N ALA A 59 4.95 -0.31 6.10
CA ALA A 59 3.87 -1.29 6.27
C ALA A 59 3.85 -1.90 7.68
N LYS A 60 5.03 -2.33 8.19
CA LYS A 60 5.17 -2.86 9.56
C LYS A 60 4.76 -1.83 10.62
N LYS A 61 5.19 -0.57 10.49
CA LYS A 61 4.84 0.50 11.45
C LYS A 61 3.33 0.75 11.52
N VAL A 62 2.62 0.67 10.40
CA VAL A 62 1.18 0.92 10.35
C VAL A 62 0.41 -0.26 10.94
N ILE A 63 0.86 -1.49 10.71
CA ILE A 63 0.20 -2.70 11.22
C ILE A 63 0.34 -2.82 12.75
N GLY A 64 1.51 -2.48 13.29
CA GLY A 64 1.87 -2.65 14.72
C GLY A 64 2.79 -3.84 14.94
#